data_AF-A0A354T5Q4-F1
#
_entry.id   AF-A0A354T5Q4-F1
#
_cell.length_a   1.000
_cell.length_b   1.000
_cell.length_c   1.000
_cell.angle_alpha   90.00
_cell.angle_beta   90.00
_cell.angle_gamma   90.00
#
_symmetry.space_group_name_H-M   'P 1'
#
loop_
_entity.id
_entity.type
_entity.pdbx_description
1 polymer ?
#
loop_
_entity_poly.entity_id
_entity_poly.type
_entity_poly.pdbx_seq_one_letter_code
_entity_poly.pdbx_strand_id
1 'polypeptide(L)'
;MLDQSLPHKLEPSWMVDDKTFIFPDWDTIAEVIDGRYEEELLQEVYAQLGRLWVGGLRQQFGSEYQLVESNKFFLLSKADEQTAAEALRFLEQCLTRIHSGLPFVPECLGYGKWPVLCLEGDLFYRYLNDYCSEDEEASATVGGVFLNRGYGHFAMPDAELSRYSAVFVHELTHAILHICDLPVWLDEAIAVTVENHITRECPYELTRELIRRHRDYWTEQNIQTFWAGHSFWSPDDGQELSYHLARFLFAALYQGGTTDPSLVSDFVSQSKREDAGQEAAIRCLGIDFGEVLTHLLGDGKWAPDVDILASLLRKTEDSESDTSEYPHEEP
;
A
#
# COMPACT_ATOMS: atom_id res chain seq x y z
N MET A 1 30.77 -15.93 -3.21
CA MET A 1 30.08 -16.77 -4.21
C MET A 1 28.88 -17.36 -3.51
N LEU A 2 27.69 -16.84 -3.80
CA LEU A 2 26.46 -17.32 -3.19
C LEU A 2 26.00 -18.62 -3.84
N ASP A 3 25.30 -19.41 -3.04
CA ASP A 3 25.16 -20.84 -3.19
C ASP A 3 24.08 -21.21 -4.21
N GLN A 4 24.49 -21.72 -5.37
CA GLN A 4 23.57 -22.22 -6.42
C GLN A 4 22.67 -23.38 -5.95
N SER A 5 22.91 -23.94 -4.76
CA SER A 5 22.06 -24.96 -4.14
C SER A 5 20.93 -24.41 -3.26
N LEU A 6 20.77 -23.08 -3.14
CA LEU A 6 19.68 -22.45 -2.36
C LEU A 6 18.29 -23.07 -2.64
N PRO A 7 17.87 -23.29 -3.91
CA PRO A 7 16.58 -23.90 -4.22
C PRO A 7 16.48 -25.37 -3.76
N HIS A 8 17.59 -26.09 -3.79
CA HIS A 8 17.66 -27.49 -3.34
C HIS A 8 17.74 -27.63 -1.80
N LYS A 9 17.94 -26.51 -1.09
CA LYS A 9 18.01 -26.45 0.37
C LYS A 9 16.70 -25.98 1.02
N LEU A 10 15.74 -25.53 0.20
CA LEU A 10 14.37 -25.16 0.58
C LEU A 10 13.45 -26.38 0.47
N GLU A 11 13.74 -27.41 1.28
CA GLU A 11 12.85 -28.56 1.51
C GLU A 11 12.23 -28.42 2.91
N PRO A 12 10.91 -28.57 3.10
CA PRO A 12 9.88 -28.99 2.12
C PRO A 12 9.51 -27.90 1.11
N SER A 13 8.63 -28.24 0.14
CA SER A 13 8.14 -27.37 -0.94
C SER A 13 7.93 -25.93 -0.47
N TRP A 14 8.78 -25.01 -0.91
CA TRP A 14 8.65 -23.57 -0.70
C TRP A 14 7.52 -22.94 -1.54
N MET A 15 6.61 -23.76 -2.05
CA MET A 15 5.45 -23.37 -2.83
C MET A 15 4.20 -23.77 -2.08
N VAL A 16 3.21 -22.87 -2.09
CA VAL A 16 1.87 -23.13 -1.60
C VAL A 16 1.12 -23.94 -2.67
N ASP A 17 0.63 -25.12 -2.29
CA ASP A 17 -0.26 -25.92 -3.11
C ASP A 17 -1.63 -25.22 -3.25
N ASP A 18 -2.43 -25.54 -4.28
CA ASP A 18 -3.76 -24.96 -4.54
C ASP A 18 -3.81 -23.49 -5.03
N LYS A 19 -2.68 -22.94 -5.49
CA LYS A 19 -2.65 -21.64 -6.19
C LYS A 19 -2.64 -21.78 -7.71
N THR A 20 -3.24 -20.80 -8.41
CA THR A 20 -3.29 -20.78 -9.88
C THR A 20 -1.91 -20.61 -10.49
N PHE A 21 -1.10 -19.74 -9.89
CA PHE A 21 0.26 -19.43 -10.30
C PHE A 21 1.28 -19.83 -9.25
N ILE A 22 2.57 -19.79 -9.62
CA ILE A 22 3.66 -20.02 -8.69
C ILE A 22 3.56 -19.02 -7.53
N PHE A 23 3.31 -19.56 -6.34
CA PHE A 23 3.09 -18.81 -5.11
C PHE A 23 4.05 -19.33 -4.04
N PRO A 24 5.15 -18.61 -3.76
CA PRO A 24 6.10 -19.02 -2.74
C PRO A 24 5.50 -18.91 -1.34
N ASP A 25 5.80 -19.89 -0.50
CA ASP A 25 5.56 -19.81 0.95
C ASP A 25 6.68 -18.99 1.59
N TRP A 26 6.45 -17.68 1.65
CA TRP A 26 7.44 -16.73 2.15
C TRP A 26 7.73 -16.86 3.64
N ASP A 27 6.78 -17.39 4.42
CA ASP A 27 6.96 -17.63 5.85
C ASP A 27 7.90 -18.82 6.06
N THR A 28 7.65 -19.94 5.38
CA THR A 28 8.57 -21.09 5.38
C THR A 28 9.96 -20.70 4.88
N ILE A 29 10.05 -19.88 3.82
CA ILE A 29 11.33 -19.36 3.31
C ILE A 29 12.04 -18.51 4.38
N ALA A 30 11.32 -17.62 5.05
CA ALA A 30 11.88 -16.75 6.08
C ALA A 30 12.41 -17.58 7.27
N GLU A 31 11.66 -18.57 7.75
CA GLU A 31 12.10 -19.50 8.81
C GLU A 31 13.36 -20.27 8.41
N VAL A 32 13.46 -20.68 7.15
CA VAL A 32 14.63 -21.37 6.64
C VAL A 32 15.84 -20.44 6.56
N ILE A 33 15.65 -19.17 6.22
CA ILE A 33 16.75 -18.19 6.11
C ILE A 33 17.19 -17.69 7.49
N ASP A 34 16.28 -17.64 8.46
CA ASP A 34 16.52 -17.09 9.79
C ASP A 34 17.72 -17.78 10.47
N GLY A 35 18.66 -16.96 10.95
CA GLY A 35 19.93 -17.40 11.54
C GLY A 35 20.90 -18.17 10.62
N ARG A 36 20.58 -18.40 9.33
CA ARG A 36 21.47 -19.12 8.38
C ARG A 36 22.42 -18.21 7.61
N TYR A 37 22.05 -16.95 7.45
CA TYR A 37 22.82 -15.95 6.72
C TYR A 37 23.02 -14.71 7.59
N GLU A 38 24.18 -14.07 7.46
CA GLU A 38 24.45 -12.75 8.05
C GLU A 38 23.54 -11.70 7.40
N GLU A 39 23.19 -10.66 8.15
CA GLU A 39 22.25 -9.60 7.74
C GLU A 39 22.68 -8.94 6.41
N GLU A 40 23.98 -8.75 6.21
CA GLU A 40 24.52 -8.13 5.00
C GLU A 40 24.34 -8.99 3.73
N LEU A 41 24.09 -10.29 3.90
CA LEU A 41 23.85 -11.22 2.79
C LEU A 41 22.36 -11.36 2.46
N LEU A 42 21.47 -10.98 3.37
CA LEU A 42 20.03 -11.16 3.19
C LEU A 42 19.51 -10.41 1.96
N GLN A 43 20.03 -9.21 1.68
CA GLN A 43 19.68 -8.45 0.46
C GLN A 43 19.87 -9.27 -0.82
N GLU A 44 21.01 -9.94 -0.98
CA GLU A 44 21.31 -10.72 -2.18
C GLU A 44 20.60 -12.07 -2.17
N VAL A 45 20.41 -12.69 -0.99
CA VAL A 45 19.64 -13.94 -0.85
C VAL A 45 18.19 -13.75 -1.30
N TYR A 46 17.50 -12.73 -0.78
CA TYR A 46 16.12 -12.44 -1.17
C TYR A 46 16.03 -11.97 -2.63
N ALA A 47 17.02 -11.24 -3.15
CA ALA A 47 17.07 -10.92 -4.59
C ALA A 47 17.17 -12.19 -5.46
N GLN A 48 17.91 -13.21 -5.04
CA GLN A 48 17.97 -14.48 -5.79
C GLN A 48 16.64 -15.23 -5.73
N LEU A 49 15.98 -15.27 -4.58
CA LEU A 49 14.67 -15.91 -4.41
C LEU A 49 13.59 -15.20 -5.22
N GLY A 50 13.53 -13.87 -5.15
CA GLY A 50 12.63 -13.06 -5.98
C GLY A 50 12.86 -13.31 -7.48
N ARG A 51 14.11 -13.41 -7.93
CA ARG A 51 14.42 -13.73 -9.33
C ARG A 51 13.94 -15.14 -9.73
N LEU A 52 14.10 -16.12 -8.86
CA LEU A 52 13.61 -17.48 -9.11
C LEU A 52 12.09 -17.52 -9.22
N TRP A 53 11.41 -16.84 -8.29
CA TRP A 53 9.96 -16.71 -8.29
C TRP A 53 9.43 -16.03 -9.56
N VAL A 54 9.87 -14.80 -9.82
CA VAL A 54 9.41 -14.01 -10.98
C VAL A 54 9.83 -14.67 -12.30
N GLY A 55 11.00 -15.32 -12.33
CA GLY A 55 11.44 -16.13 -13.46
C GLY A 55 10.56 -17.36 -13.70
N GLY A 56 10.02 -17.96 -12.64
CA GLY A 56 9.00 -19.01 -12.71
C GLY A 56 7.68 -18.49 -13.27
N LEU A 57 7.20 -17.34 -12.77
CA LEU A 57 6.01 -16.67 -13.31
C LEU A 57 6.16 -16.36 -14.80
N ARG A 58 7.32 -15.84 -15.23
CA ARG A 58 7.62 -15.62 -16.66
C ARG A 58 7.44 -16.89 -17.49
N GLN A 59 7.89 -18.04 -16.99
CA GLN A 59 7.74 -19.31 -17.68
C GLN A 59 6.27 -19.74 -17.79
N GLN A 60 5.46 -19.48 -16.76
CA GLN A 60 4.02 -19.76 -16.77
C GLN A 60 3.23 -18.82 -17.68
N PHE A 61 3.56 -17.52 -17.68
CA PHE A 61 2.85 -16.50 -18.46
C PHE A 61 3.19 -16.54 -19.95
N GLY A 62 4.33 -17.12 -20.33
CA GLY A 62 4.71 -17.38 -21.71
C GLY A 62 5.86 -16.52 -22.22
N SER A 63 6.37 -16.85 -23.41
CA SER A 63 7.60 -16.28 -23.96
C SER A 63 7.53 -14.80 -24.35
N GLU A 64 6.33 -14.22 -24.41
CA GLU A 64 6.14 -12.80 -24.68
C GLU A 64 6.54 -11.93 -23.49
N TYR A 65 6.47 -12.48 -22.27
CA TYR A 65 6.87 -11.77 -21.05
C TYR A 65 8.40 -11.81 -20.89
N GLN A 66 8.96 -10.65 -20.59
CA GLN A 66 10.36 -10.43 -20.33
C GLN A 66 10.57 -10.01 -18.88
N LEU A 67 11.66 -10.50 -18.29
CA LEU A 67 12.10 -10.10 -16.96
C LEU A 67 13.32 -9.19 -17.12
N VAL A 68 13.18 -7.93 -16.73
CA VAL A 68 14.25 -6.93 -16.72
C VAL A 68 14.46 -6.46 -15.28
N GLU A 69 15.68 -6.10 -14.90
CA GLU A 69 16.00 -5.73 -13.52
C GLU A 69 16.70 -4.38 -13.43
N SER A 70 16.47 -3.68 -12.33
CA SER A 70 17.27 -2.53 -11.87
C SER A 70 17.95 -2.85 -10.55
N ASN A 71 18.37 -1.82 -9.79
CA ASN A 71 18.98 -2.00 -8.48
C ASN A 71 17.94 -2.48 -7.45
N LYS A 72 16.77 -1.84 -7.43
CA LYS A 72 15.70 -2.05 -6.45
C LYS A 72 14.47 -2.78 -6.98
N PHE A 73 14.35 -3.00 -8.29
CA PHE A 73 13.15 -3.60 -8.89
C PHE A 73 13.43 -4.76 -9.83
N PHE A 74 12.47 -5.68 -9.90
CA PHE A 74 12.24 -6.58 -11.02
C PHE A 74 11.04 -6.07 -11.82
N LEU A 75 11.09 -6.09 -13.14
CA LEU A 75 9.95 -5.80 -14.01
C LEU A 75 9.66 -7.01 -14.89
N LEU A 76 8.46 -7.58 -14.74
CA LEU A 76 7.90 -8.61 -15.60
C LEU A 76 6.81 -7.97 -16.47
N SER A 77 7.05 -7.87 -17.78
CA SER A 77 6.10 -7.24 -18.72
C SER A 77 6.32 -7.74 -20.15
N LYS A 78 5.40 -7.41 -21.07
CA LYS A 78 5.58 -7.63 -22.51
C LYS A 78 6.33 -6.50 -23.23
N ALA A 79 6.73 -5.45 -22.50
CA ALA A 79 7.46 -4.32 -23.07
C ALA A 79 8.81 -4.76 -23.64
N ASP A 80 9.27 -4.09 -24.70
CA ASP A 80 10.63 -4.28 -25.17
C ASP A 80 11.67 -3.82 -24.14
N GLU A 81 12.91 -4.27 -24.30
CA GLU A 81 14.01 -4.01 -23.36
C GLU A 81 14.24 -2.51 -23.12
N GLN A 82 14.08 -1.67 -24.14
CA GLN A 82 14.28 -0.23 -24.00
C GLN A 82 13.18 0.39 -23.13
N THR A 83 11.93 0.08 -23.44
CA THR A 83 10.75 0.57 -22.71
C THR A 83 10.76 0.09 -21.26
N ALA A 84 11.08 -1.19 -21.04
CA ALA A 84 11.23 -1.76 -19.71
C ALA A 84 12.35 -1.07 -18.90
N ALA A 85 13.50 -0.80 -19.52
CA ALA A 85 14.59 -0.09 -18.88
C ALA A 85 14.26 1.38 -18.57
N GLU A 86 13.47 2.05 -19.42
CA GLU A 86 12.95 3.40 -19.16
C GLU A 86 12.01 3.42 -17.96
N ALA A 87 11.07 2.48 -17.90
CA ALA A 87 10.16 2.33 -16.76
C ALA A 87 10.93 2.08 -15.46
N LEU A 88 11.85 1.11 -15.43
CA LEU A 88 12.68 0.84 -14.26
C LEU A 88 13.48 2.06 -13.79
N ARG A 89 14.06 2.84 -14.71
CA ARG A 89 14.74 4.10 -14.35
C ARG A 89 13.77 5.10 -13.71
N PHE A 90 12.53 5.16 -14.17
CA PHE A 90 11.49 5.99 -13.57
C PHE A 90 11.15 5.51 -12.15
N LEU A 91 11.01 4.19 -11.91
CA LEU A 91 10.71 3.65 -10.57
C LEU A 91 11.83 3.96 -9.56
N GLU A 92 13.09 3.79 -9.96
CA GLU A 92 14.26 4.14 -9.13
C GLU A 92 14.28 5.63 -8.75
N GLN A 93 13.93 6.49 -9.71
CA GLN A 93 13.82 7.93 -9.46
C GLN A 93 12.66 8.27 -8.52
N CYS A 94 11.52 7.60 -8.68
CA CYS A 94 10.37 7.77 -7.79
C CYS A 94 10.74 7.35 -6.37
N LEU A 95 11.29 6.16 -6.18
CA LEU A 95 11.74 5.68 -4.87
C LEU A 95 12.67 6.68 -4.18
N THR A 96 13.68 7.19 -4.91
CA THR A 96 14.60 8.21 -4.38
C THR A 96 13.88 9.49 -3.96
N ARG A 97 12.93 9.96 -4.78
CA ARG A 97 12.15 11.18 -4.49
C ARG A 97 11.20 11.01 -3.31
N ILE A 98 10.53 9.86 -3.22
CA ILE A 98 9.60 9.55 -2.13
C ILE A 98 10.36 9.52 -0.81
N HIS A 99 11.47 8.77 -0.72
CA HIS A 99 12.30 8.77 0.49
C HIS A 99 12.82 10.16 0.86
N SER A 100 13.26 10.94 -0.13
CA SER A 100 13.73 12.31 0.14
C SER A 100 12.60 13.24 0.62
N GLY A 101 11.36 12.98 0.18
CA GLY A 101 10.17 13.74 0.55
C GLY A 101 9.52 13.29 1.86
N LEU A 102 9.77 12.04 2.28
CA LEU A 102 9.24 11.41 3.50
C LEU A 102 10.39 11.00 4.44
N PRO A 103 11.18 11.97 4.96
CA PRO A 103 12.36 11.67 5.79
C PRO A 103 12.03 10.97 7.12
N PHE A 104 10.75 10.88 7.46
CA PHE A 104 10.24 10.25 8.68
C PHE A 104 10.01 8.75 8.57
N VAL A 105 10.00 8.22 7.34
CA VAL A 105 9.83 6.78 7.13
C VAL A 105 11.20 6.09 7.30
N PRO A 106 11.29 5.04 8.13
CA PRO A 106 12.52 4.25 8.24
C PRO A 106 13.03 3.78 6.87
N GLU A 107 14.35 3.76 6.68
CA GLU A 107 14.97 3.23 5.45
C GLU A 107 14.79 1.71 5.27
N CYS A 108 14.29 1.00 6.29
CA CYS A 108 14.13 -0.44 6.27
C CYS A 108 12.92 -0.85 5.41
N LEU A 109 13.18 -1.11 4.13
CA LEU A 109 12.19 -1.56 3.14
C LEU A 109 12.18 -3.09 2.93
N GLY A 110 12.79 -3.84 3.87
CA GLY A 110 13.03 -5.28 3.72
C GLY A 110 14.24 -5.61 2.84
N TYR A 111 14.35 -6.88 2.48
CA TYR A 111 15.48 -7.45 1.73
C TYR A 111 15.11 -7.74 0.28
N GLY A 112 16.08 -7.55 -0.63
CA GLY A 112 15.94 -7.90 -2.04
C GLY A 112 15.45 -6.75 -2.91
N LYS A 113 14.77 -7.11 -4.00
CA LYS A 113 14.20 -6.16 -4.97
C LYS A 113 12.70 -6.34 -5.07
N TRP A 114 11.97 -5.25 -5.29
CA TRP A 114 10.52 -5.28 -5.45
C TRP A 114 10.10 -5.71 -6.85
N PRO A 115 9.30 -6.78 -6.98
CA PRO A 115 8.73 -7.17 -8.26
C PRO A 115 7.61 -6.24 -8.69
N VAL A 116 7.59 -5.93 -9.99
CA VAL A 116 6.54 -5.19 -10.67
C VAL A 116 6.05 -6.04 -11.82
N LEU A 117 4.80 -6.47 -11.74
CA LEU A 117 4.17 -7.36 -12.70
C LEU A 117 3.16 -6.56 -13.52
N CYS A 118 3.42 -6.37 -14.81
CA CYS A 118 2.49 -5.72 -15.74
C CYS A 118 1.80 -6.81 -16.57
N LEU A 119 0.53 -7.08 -16.30
CA LEU A 119 -0.18 -8.27 -16.77
C LEU A 119 -1.39 -7.90 -17.63
N GLU A 120 -1.56 -8.54 -18.79
CA GLU A 120 -2.67 -8.23 -19.71
C GLU A 120 -4.02 -8.82 -19.26
N GLY A 121 -5.08 -8.02 -19.39
CA GLY A 121 -6.48 -8.49 -19.40
C GLY A 121 -6.83 -9.44 -18.25
N ASP A 122 -7.38 -10.61 -18.58
CA ASP A 122 -7.80 -11.61 -17.60
C ASP A 122 -6.65 -12.18 -16.76
N LEU A 123 -5.40 -12.11 -17.25
CA LEU A 123 -4.25 -12.61 -16.50
C LEU A 123 -4.01 -11.79 -15.23
N PHE A 124 -4.20 -10.47 -15.31
CA PHE A 124 -4.11 -9.58 -14.16
C PHE A 124 -5.09 -9.99 -13.06
N TYR A 125 -6.38 -10.10 -13.38
CA TYR A 125 -7.41 -10.47 -12.40
C TYR A 125 -7.23 -11.88 -11.86
N ARG A 126 -6.86 -12.85 -12.71
CA ARG A 126 -6.56 -14.21 -12.24
C ARG A 126 -5.38 -14.24 -11.29
N TYR A 127 -4.37 -13.40 -11.51
CA TYR A 127 -3.23 -13.30 -10.60
C TYR A 127 -3.66 -12.73 -9.26
N LEU A 128 -4.47 -11.66 -9.26
CA LEU A 128 -5.00 -11.07 -8.02
C LEU A 128 -5.82 -12.07 -7.21
N ASN A 129 -6.59 -12.96 -7.84
CA ASN A 129 -7.38 -13.97 -7.12
C ASN A 129 -6.54 -14.94 -6.27
N ASP A 130 -5.26 -15.17 -6.61
CA ASP A 130 -4.39 -15.98 -5.75
C ASP A 130 -4.00 -15.23 -4.46
N TYR A 131 -4.12 -13.90 -4.46
CA TYR A 131 -3.71 -12.99 -3.38
C TYR A 131 -4.86 -12.31 -2.66
N CYS A 132 -6.04 -12.15 -3.23
CA CYS A 132 -7.21 -11.53 -2.58
C CYS A 132 -8.17 -12.63 -2.09
N SER A 133 -8.80 -12.44 -0.93
CA SER A 133 -9.86 -13.35 -0.46
C SER A 133 -11.17 -13.11 -1.23
N GLU A 134 -12.12 -14.05 -1.19
CA GLU A 134 -13.42 -13.88 -1.88
C GLU A 134 -14.22 -12.65 -1.38
N ASP A 135 -14.00 -12.24 -0.13
CA ASP A 135 -14.66 -11.08 0.50
C ASP A 135 -13.95 -9.74 0.21
N GLU A 136 -12.66 -9.80 -0.12
CA GLU A 136 -11.94 -8.69 -0.76
C GLU A 136 -12.14 -8.82 -2.26
N GLU A 137 -13.36 -8.54 -2.75
CA GLU A 137 -13.59 -8.42 -4.18
C GLU A 137 -12.48 -7.54 -4.76
N ALA A 138 -11.57 -8.16 -5.52
CA ALA A 138 -10.55 -7.47 -6.30
C ALA A 138 -11.33 -6.58 -7.27
N SER A 139 -11.64 -5.37 -6.79
CA SER A 139 -12.66 -4.56 -7.41
C SER A 139 -12.24 -4.35 -8.86
N ALA A 140 -13.17 -4.54 -9.79
CA ALA A 140 -12.92 -4.48 -11.24
C ALA A 140 -12.46 -3.08 -11.74
N THR A 141 -12.04 -2.21 -10.82
CA THR A 141 -11.65 -0.81 -10.95
C THR A 141 -10.22 -0.53 -10.44
N VAL A 142 -9.51 -1.51 -9.91
CA VAL A 142 -8.14 -1.31 -9.40
C VAL A 142 -7.18 -1.04 -10.56
N GLY A 143 -6.65 0.19 -10.62
CA GLY A 143 -5.68 0.63 -11.64
C GLY A 143 -4.29 0.00 -11.49
N GLY A 144 -4.09 -0.75 -10.41
CA GLY A 144 -2.84 -1.34 -9.94
C GLY A 144 -2.89 -1.51 -8.42
N VAL A 145 -2.10 -2.42 -7.86
CA VAL A 145 -2.09 -2.68 -6.40
C VAL A 145 -0.71 -3.11 -5.92
N PHE A 146 -0.33 -2.65 -4.73
CA PHE A 146 0.74 -3.24 -3.93
C PHE A 146 0.21 -4.40 -3.07
N LEU A 147 0.72 -5.60 -3.30
CA LEU A 147 0.37 -6.81 -2.56
C LEU A 147 1.46 -7.11 -1.53
N ASN A 148 1.06 -7.17 -0.26
CA ASN A 148 1.95 -7.46 0.85
C ASN A 148 1.57 -8.71 1.66
N ARG A 149 1.27 -9.81 0.96
CA ARG A 149 1.02 -11.13 1.55
C ARG A 149 2.24 -12.02 1.31
N GLY A 150 3.28 -11.81 2.11
CA GLY A 150 4.60 -12.42 1.94
C GLY A 150 5.61 -11.43 1.35
N TYR A 151 6.16 -11.73 0.17
CA TYR A 151 7.13 -10.83 -0.47
C TYR A 151 6.43 -9.71 -1.23
N GLY A 152 6.51 -8.49 -0.67
CA GLY A 152 5.89 -7.29 -1.20
C GLY A 152 6.20 -7.05 -2.69
N HIS A 153 5.14 -6.89 -3.49
CA HIS A 153 5.26 -6.70 -4.94
C HIS A 153 4.07 -5.92 -5.51
N PHE A 154 4.24 -5.43 -6.74
CA PHE A 154 3.24 -4.65 -7.46
C PHE A 154 2.63 -5.48 -8.56
N ALA A 155 1.30 -5.46 -8.67
CA ALA A 155 0.57 -5.97 -9.81
C ALA A 155 -0.14 -4.80 -10.51
N MET A 156 0.06 -4.69 -11.82
CA MET A 156 -0.47 -3.61 -12.65
C MET A 156 -1.09 -4.21 -13.92
N PRO A 157 -2.22 -3.70 -14.41
CA PRO A 157 -2.71 -4.08 -15.73
C PRO A 157 -1.71 -3.60 -16.81
N ASP A 158 -1.47 -4.44 -17.83
CA ASP A 158 -0.57 -4.11 -18.95
C ASP A 158 -1.25 -3.08 -19.86
N ALA A 159 -1.01 -1.82 -19.57
CA ALA A 159 -1.10 -0.72 -20.52
C ALA A 159 0.22 0.06 -20.48
N GLU A 160 0.45 0.94 -21.46
CA GLU A 160 1.68 1.75 -21.57
C GLU A 160 2.16 2.21 -20.19
N LEU A 161 3.32 1.73 -19.74
CA LEU A 161 3.87 1.95 -18.39
C LEU A 161 3.87 3.44 -17.96
N SER A 162 3.96 4.35 -18.93
CA SER A 162 3.85 5.80 -18.72
C SER A 162 2.49 6.24 -18.19
N ARG A 163 1.40 5.57 -18.57
CA ARG A 163 0.02 5.86 -18.15
C ARG A 163 -0.24 5.54 -16.69
N TYR A 164 0.50 4.59 -16.13
CA TYR A 164 0.38 4.19 -14.73
C TYR A 164 1.45 4.81 -13.83
N SER A 165 2.15 5.83 -14.30
CA SER A 165 3.15 6.53 -13.48
C SER A 165 2.56 7.09 -12.18
N ALA A 166 1.34 7.62 -12.22
CA ALA A 166 0.62 8.09 -11.03
C ALA A 166 0.27 6.93 -10.07
N VAL A 167 -0.41 5.91 -10.59
CA VAL A 167 -0.77 4.71 -9.81
C VAL A 167 0.46 4.05 -9.19
N PHE A 168 1.55 3.93 -9.94
CA PHE A 168 2.78 3.35 -9.42
C PHE A 168 3.35 4.19 -8.27
N VAL A 169 3.38 5.51 -8.39
CA VAL A 169 3.84 6.38 -7.30
C VAL A 169 2.94 6.24 -6.07
N HIS A 170 1.63 6.13 -6.28
CA HIS A 170 0.64 5.89 -5.23
C HIS A 170 0.93 4.59 -4.48
N GLU A 171 0.94 3.45 -5.19
CA GLU A 171 1.19 2.13 -4.61
C GLU A 171 2.60 2.03 -3.99
N LEU A 172 3.61 2.62 -4.62
CA LEU A 172 4.97 2.66 -4.07
C LEU A 172 5.03 3.41 -2.75
N THR A 173 4.18 4.44 -2.59
CA THR A 173 4.08 5.18 -1.34
C THR A 173 3.47 4.30 -0.25
N HIS A 174 2.40 3.55 -0.53
CA HIS A 174 1.86 2.56 0.42
C HIS A 174 2.89 1.50 0.80
N ALA A 175 3.66 0.98 -0.17
CA ALA A 175 4.71 0.00 0.10
C ALA A 175 5.77 0.51 1.09
N ILE A 176 6.11 1.80 0.99
CA ILE A 176 7.05 2.47 1.89
C ILE A 176 6.40 2.73 3.26
N LEU A 177 5.13 3.14 3.29
CA LEU A 177 4.40 3.48 4.51
C LEU A 177 3.88 2.28 5.30
N HIS A 178 3.83 1.09 4.69
CA HIS A 178 3.26 -0.11 5.30
C HIS A 178 3.80 -0.40 6.71
N ILE A 179 5.10 -0.17 6.93
CA ILE A 179 5.76 -0.41 8.23
C ILE A 179 5.32 0.55 9.35
N CYS A 180 4.61 1.63 9.02
CA CYS A 180 4.22 2.67 9.97
C CYS A 180 2.83 2.41 10.61
N ASP A 181 2.09 1.40 10.14
CA ASP A 181 0.74 1.05 10.63
C ASP A 181 -0.20 2.27 10.78
N LEU A 182 -0.24 3.12 9.77
CA LEU A 182 -0.96 4.39 9.82
C LEU A 182 -2.48 4.19 9.78
N PRO A 183 -3.26 5.16 10.30
CA PRO A 183 -4.67 5.31 9.95
C PRO A 183 -4.84 5.42 8.43
N VAL A 184 -5.84 4.71 7.89
CA VAL A 184 -6.11 4.66 6.43
C VAL A 184 -6.19 6.06 5.83
N TRP A 185 -6.91 6.98 6.46
CA TRP A 185 -7.04 8.34 5.93
C TRP A 185 -5.69 9.06 5.77
N LEU A 186 -4.74 8.81 6.68
CA LEU A 186 -3.43 9.45 6.67
C LEU A 186 -2.53 8.80 5.62
N ASP A 187 -2.56 7.46 5.52
CA ASP A 187 -1.84 6.71 4.50
C ASP A 187 -2.24 7.18 3.08
N GLU A 188 -3.54 7.18 2.79
CA GLU A 188 -4.11 7.65 1.52
C GLU A 188 -3.80 9.13 1.25
N ALA A 189 -3.86 9.99 2.27
CA ALA A 189 -3.53 11.40 2.11
C ALA A 189 -2.06 11.62 1.71
N ILE A 190 -1.14 10.85 2.31
CA ILE A 190 0.28 10.91 1.97
C ILE A 190 0.49 10.36 0.56
N ALA A 191 -0.08 9.20 0.23
CA ALA A 191 0.02 8.58 -1.09
C ALA A 191 -0.42 9.53 -2.21
N VAL A 192 -1.63 10.11 -2.10
CA VAL A 192 -2.14 11.09 -3.08
C VAL A 192 -1.29 12.37 -3.10
N THR A 193 -0.77 12.83 -1.97
CA THR A 193 0.07 14.04 -1.95
C THR A 193 1.40 13.80 -2.67
N VAL A 194 2.03 12.66 -2.42
CA VAL A 194 3.30 12.26 -3.05
C VAL A 194 3.12 12.02 -4.54
N GLU A 195 2.04 11.32 -4.92
CA GLU A 195 1.61 11.14 -6.30
C GLU A 195 1.54 12.48 -7.04
N ASN A 196 0.69 13.40 -6.57
CA ASN A 196 0.53 14.73 -7.18
C ASN A 196 1.85 15.51 -7.25
N HIS A 197 2.69 15.42 -6.22
CA HIS A 197 3.97 16.10 -6.19
C HIS A 197 4.93 15.58 -7.28
N ILE A 198 5.01 14.26 -7.45
CA ILE A 198 5.94 13.62 -8.39
C ILE A 198 5.43 13.72 -9.83
N THR A 199 4.14 13.49 -10.07
CA THR A 199 3.51 13.56 -11.39
C THR A 199 3.24 14.99 -11.84
N ARG A 200 3.32 15.95 -10.91
CA ARG A 200 2.97 17.37 -11.12
C ARG A 200 1.51 17.56 -11.53
N GLU A 201 0.64 16.64 -11.13
CA GLU A 201 -0.79 16.79 -11.28
C GLU A 201 -1.31 17.88 -10.32
N CYS A 202 -2.19 18.73 -10.84
CA CYS A 202 -2.61 19.99 -10.21
C CYS A 202 -3.56 19.74 -9.01
N PRO A 203 -3.65 20.70 -8.08
CA PRO A 203 -3.91 20.44 -6.67
C PRO A 203 -5.38 20.28 -6.33
N TYR A 204 -5.60 19.75 -5.13
CA TYR A 204 -6.82 19.84 -4.34
C TYR A 204 -7.56 21.18 -4.57
N GLU A 205 -8.75 21.13 -5.17
CA GLU A 205 -9.62 22.30 -5.36
C GLU A 205 -10.87 22.18 -4.50
N LEU A 206 -10.94 23.00 -3.45
CA LEU A 206 -12.13 23.10 -2.63
C LEU A 206 -13.20 23.96 -3.33
N THR A 207 -14.04 23.31 -4.15
CA THR A 207 -15.16 23.97 -4.82
C THR A 207 -16.38 24.09 -3.90
N ARG A 208 -17.27 25.05 -4.16
CA ARG A 208 -18.52 25.18 -3.40
C ARG A 208 -19.41 23.94 -3.51
N GLU A 209 -19.41 23.29 -4.66
CA GLU A 209 -20.18 22.06 -4.87
C GLU A 209 -19.63 20.91 -4.03
N LEU A 210 -18.30 20.79 -3.94
CA LEU A 210 -17.67 19.76 -3.13
C LEU A 210 -17.90 19.99 -1.63
N ILE A 211 -17.85 21.23 -1.16
CA ILE A 211 -18.27 21.58 0.21
C ILE A 211 -19.73 21.16 0.46
N ARG A 212 -20.63 21.42 -0.50
CA ARG A 212 -22.04 21.03 -0.37
C ARG A 212 -22.20 19.51 -0.27
N ARG A 213 -21.54 18.75 -1.15
CA ARG A 213 -21.55 17.28 -1.11
C ARG A 213 -21.05 16.74 0.22
N HIS A 214 -19.97 17.31 0.76
CA HIS A 214 -19.49 16.96 2.10
C HIS A 214 -20.51 17.19 3.20
N ARG A 215 -21.19 18.34 3.21
CA ARG A 215 -22.21 18.67 4.21
C ARG A 215 -23.47 17.82 4.08
N ASP A 216 -23.79 17.39 2.86
CA ASP A 216 -24.94 16.53 2.59
C ASP A 216 -24.64 15.07 2.95
N TYR A 217 -23.39 14.63 2.81
CA TYR A 217 -22.96 13.24 3.02
C TYR A 217 -22.56 12.94 4.47
N TRP A 218 -21.72 13.79 5.08
CA TRP A 218 -21.15 13.52 6.39
C TRP A 218 -22.11 13.89 7.53
N THR A 219 -22.23 12.96 8.48
CA THR A 219 -23.01 13.01 9.71
C THR A 219 -22.12 12.58 10.87
N GLU A 220 -22.49 12.93 12.10
CA GLU A 220 -21.71 12.52 13.29
C GLU A 220 -21.54 11.00 13.40
N GLN A 221 -22.45 10.23 12.80
CA GLN A 221 -22.41 8.77 12.81
C GLN A 221 -21.49 8.20 11.72
N ASN A 222 -21.66 8.59 10.46
CA ASN A 222 -20.88 8.00 9.35
C ASN A 222 -19.47 8.60 9.25
N ILE A 223 -19.16 9.75 9.85
CA ILE A 223 -17.78 10.25 9.88
C ILE A 223 -16.83 9.26 10.60
N GLN A 224 -17.37 8.45 11.52
CA GLN A 224 -16.59 7.42 12.20
C GLN A 224 -16.14 6.29 11.27
N THR A 225 -16.85 6.03 10.16
CA THR A 225 -16.41 5.07 9.14
C THR A 225 -15.27 5.62 8.30
N PHE A 226 -15.12 6.94 8.20
CA PHE A 226 -13.94 7.59 7.62
C PHE A 226 -12.73 7.44 8.52
N TRP A 227 -12.89 7.69 9.82
CA TRP A 227 -11.82 7.50 10.79
C TRP A 227 -11.36 6.04 10.89
N ALA A 228 -12.28 5.09 10.79
CA ALA A 228 -11.97 3.66 10.74
C ALA A 228 -11.47 3.17 9.35
N GLY A 229 -11.46 4.03 8.33
CA GLY A 229 -11.06 3.69 6.97
C GLY A 229 -12.14 3.06 6.10
N HIS A 230 -13.21 2.49 6.67
CA HIS A 230 -14.26 1.78 5.92
C HIS A 230 -14.89 2.58 4.76
N SER A 231 -14.97 3.91 4.88
CA SER A 231 -15.57 4.73 3.80
C SER A 231 -14.72 4.83 2.53
N PHE A 232 -13.44 4.45 2.56
CA PHE A 232 -12.57 4.41 1.38
C PHE A 232 -12.94 3.28 0.40
N TRP A 233 -13.71 2.29 0.86
CA TRP A 233 -14.23 1.20 0.04
C TRP A 233 -15.75 1.27 -0.18
N SER A 234 -16.37 2.42 0.15
CA SER A 234 -17.82 2.57 -0.04
C SER A 234 -18.18 2.63 -1.54
N PRO A 235 -19.22 1.91 -1.98
CA PRO A 235 -19.65 1.87 -3.39
C PRO A 235 -20.45 3.11 -3.82
N ASP A 236 -20.73 4.03 -2.90
CA ASP A 236 -21.41 5.31 -3.14
C ASP A 236 -20.41 6.48 -3.22
N ASP A 237 -20.88 7.72 -3.05
CA ASP A 237 -20.02 8.92 -3.01
C ASP A 237 -18.95 8.88 -1.90
N GLY A 238 -19.05 7.94 -0.94
CA GLY A 238 -18.18 7.82 0.22
C GLY A 238 -16.72 7.67 -0.11
N GLN A 239 -16.37 6.88 -1.13
CA GLN A 239 -14.97 6.70 -1.53
C GLN A 239 -14.37 8.04 -1.99
N GLU A 240 -14.98 8.70 -2.97
CA GLU A 240 -14.51 9.99 -3.50
C GLU A 240 -14.40 11.04 -2.39
N LEU A 241 -15.42 11.14 -1.53
CA LEU A 241 -15.44 12.10 -0.44
C LEU A 241 -14.42 11.76 0.66
N SER A 242 -14.07 10.49 0.86
CA SER A 242 -13.03 10.09 1.81
C SER A 242 -11.66 10.57 1.36
N TYR A 243 -11.29 10.30 0.10
CA TYR A 243 -10.06 10.82 -0.49
C TYR A 243 -9.99 12.35 -0.41
N HIS A 244 -11.09 13.03 -0.70
CA HIS A 244 -11.11 14.48 -0.60
C HIS A 244 -10.98 14.98 0.84
N LEU A 245 -11.66 14.36 1.81
CA LEU A 245 -11.59 14.74 3.22
C LEU A 245 -10.20 14.49 3.81
N ALA A 246 -9.56 13.38 3.44
CA ALA A 246 -8.19 13.05 3.83
C ALA A 246 -7.19 14.12 3.37
N ARG A 247 -7.29 14.56 2.10
CA ARG A 247 -6.47 15.66 1.57
C ARG A 247 -6.74 16.99 2.28
N PHE A 248 -8.00 17.28 2.62
CA PHE A 248 -8.35 18.48 3.39
C PHE A 248 -7.65 18.50 4.76
N LEU A 249 -7.74 17.39 5.51
CA LEU A 249 -7.12 17.24 6.82
C LEU A 249 -5.60 17.31 6.72
N PHE A 250 -5.01 16.60 5.76
CA PHE A 250 -3.56 16.62 5.57
C PHE A 250 -3.03 18.00 5.19
N ALA A 251 -3.77 18.75 4.35
CA ALA A 251 -3.43 20.14 4.05
C ALA A 251 -3.54 21.04 5.31
N ALA A 252 -4.49 20.77 6.20
CA ALA A 252 -4.64 21.52 7.45
C ALA A 252 -3.44 21.36 8.40
N LEU A 253 -2.73 20.23 8.35
CA LEU A 253 -1.50 19.99 9.15
C LEU A 253 -0.43 21.07 8.91
N TYR A 254 -0.39 21.64 7.71
CA TYR A 254 0.58 22.68 7.32
C TYR A 254 0.03 24.11 7.48
N GLN A 255 -1.27 24.30 7.71
CA GLN A 255 -1.90 25.63 7.79
C GLN A 255 -1.90 26.24 9.20
N GLY A 256 -1.67 25.45 10.26
CA GLY A 256 -1.60 25.91 11.65
C GLY A 256 -0.39 26.80 12.00
N GLY A 257 0.38 27.27 11.02
CA GLY A 257 1.64 27.99 11.23
C GLY A 257 2.86 27.08 11.42
N THR A 258 2.66 25.77 11.32
CA THR A 258 3.73 24.76 11.38
C THR A 258 4.54 24.78 10.08
N THR A 259 5.65 25.50 10.08
CA THR A 259 6.64 25.46 8.98
C THR A 259 7.73 24.42 9.20
N ASP A 260 7.70 23.69 10.32
CA ASP A 260 8.73 22.73 10.70
C ASP A 260 8.33 21.31 10.24
N PRO A 261 8.99 20.75 9.21
CA PRO A 261 8.70 19.40 8.74
C PRO A 261 8.94 18.32 9.80
N SER A 262 9.75 18.59 10.83
CA SER A 262 10.00 17.63 11.91
C SER A 262 8.76 17.38 12.77
N LEU A 263 7.87 18.37 12.93
CA LEU A 263 6.63 18.19 13.69
C LEU A 263 5.63 17.30 12.95
N VAL A 264 5.59 17.37 11.62
CA VAL A 264 4.78 16.47 10.80
C VAL A 264 5.36 15.05 10.83
N SER A 265 6.69 14.92 10.77
CA SER A 265 7.39 13.65 10.99
C SER A 265 7.01 13.02 12.33
N ASP A 266 7.06 13.81 13.41
CA ASP A 266 6.70 13.37 14.75
C ASP A 266 5.22 12.98 14.85
N PHE A 267 4.33 13.71 14.16
CA PHE A 267 2.92 13.36 14.06
C PHE A 267 2.73 12.01 13.36
N VAL A 268 3.29 11.83 12.16
CA VAL A 268 3.09 10.60 11.39
C VAL A 268 3.65 9.39 12.13
N SER A 269 4.87 9.48 12.67
CA SER A 269 5.50 8.38 13.43
C SER A 269 4.81 7.99 14.74
N GLN A 270 3.94 8.87 15.27
CA GLN A 270 3.20 8.62 16.51
C GLN A 270 1.70 8.44 16.29
N SER A 271 1.24 8.52 15.03
CA SER A 271 -0.16 8.32 14.67
C SER A 271 -0.55 6.86 14.86
N LYS A 272 -1.80 6.65 15.27
CA LYS A 272 -2.31 5.35 15.68
C LYS A 272 -3.69 5.12 15.10
N ARG A 273 -3.97 3.88 14.70
CA ARG A 273 -5.29 3.51 14.14
C ARG A 273 -6.40 3.65 15.16
N GLU A 274 -6.11 3.37 16.42
CA GLU A 274 -7.09 3.32 17.51
C GLU A 274 -7.74 4.68 17.83
N ASP A 275 -7.06 5.78 17.50
CA ASP A 275 -7.56 7.15 17.67
C ASP A 275 -7.56 7.96 16.36
N ALA A 276 -7.38 7.28 15.23
CA ALA A 276 -7.17 7.86 13.90
C ALA A 276 -6.11 8.97 13.86
N GLY A 277 -5.13 8.96 14.77
CA GLY A 277 -4.05 9.94 14.89
C GLY A 277 -4.43 11.24 15.61
N GLN A 278 -5.62 11.36 16.20
CA GLN A 278 -6.07 12.58 16.88
C GLN A 278 -5.12 12.99 18.03
N GLU A 279 -4.70 12.06 18.89
CA GLU A 279 -3.83 12.36 20.02
C GLU A 279 -2.46 12.87 19.54
N ALA A 280 -1.91 12.23 18.50
CA ALA A 280 -0.67 12.64 17.88
C ALA A 280 -0.79 14.04 17.26
N ALA A 281 -1.90 14.34 16.59
CA ALA A 281 -2.16 15.65 15.98
C ALA A 281 -2.22 16.76 17.04
N ILE A 282 -2.93 16.53 18.15
CA ILE A 282 -2.99 17.48 19.26
C ILE A 282 -1.61 17.64 19.90
N ARG A 283 -0.90 16.55 20.19
CA ARG A 283 0.38 16.58 20.91
C ARG A 283 1.49 17.24 20.09
N CYS A 284 1.63 16.87 18.83
CA CYS A 284 2.75 17.29 17.98
C CYS A 284 2.47 18.61 17.26
N LEU A 285 1.21 18.87 16.89
CA LEU A 285 0.83 19.99 16.02
C LEU A 285 -0.14 20.98 16.69
N GLY A 286 -0.74 20.63 17.83
CA GLY A 286 -1.77 21.43 18.46
C GLY A 286 -3.07 21.49 17.64
N ILE A 287 -3.32 20.48 16.80
CA ILE A 287 -4.47 20.41 15.90
C ILE A 287 -5.51 19.43 16.44
N ASP A 288 -6.75 19.91 16.58
CA ASP A 288 -7.92 19.06 16.83
C ASP A 288 -8.68 18.84 15.51
N PHE A 289 -8.80 17.59 15.05
CA PHE A 289 -9.49 17.33 13.78
C PHE A 289 -10.99 17.64 13.83
N GLY A 290 -11.63 17.53 14.99
CA GLY A 290 -13.01 17.94 15.17
C GLY A 290 -13.20 19.43 14.87
N GLU A 291 -12.33 20.28 15.43
CA GLU A 291 -12.33 21.71 15.16
C GLU A 291 -12.03 22.02 13.69
N VAL A 292 -11.07 21.32 13.07
CA VAL A 292 -10.77 21.47 11.65
C VAL A 292 -11.99 21.14 10.80
N LEU A 293 -12.66 20.01 11.07
CA LEU A 293 -13.84 19.59 10.33
C LEU A 293 -15.05 20.48 10.56
N THR A 294 -15.18 21.14 11.72
CA THR A 294 -16.24 22.15 11.93
C THR A 294 -16.18 23.28 10.89
N HIS A 295 -14.99 23.66 10.43
CA HIS A 295 -14.85 24.69 9.38
C HIS A 295 -15.43 24.25 8.03
N LEU A 296 -15.39 22.95 7.74
CA LEU A 296 -15.91 22.38 6.49
C LEU A 296 -17.39 22.01 6.61
N LEU A 297 -17.74 21.25 7.66
CA LEU A 297 -19.02 20.56 7.84
C LEU A 297 -20.05 21.36 8.64
N GLY A 298 -19.61 22.36 9.43
CA GLY A 298 -20.45 23.08 10.39
C GLY A 298 -20.39 22.47 11.80
N ASP A 299 -21.28 22.88 12.70
CA ASP A 299 -21.30 22.38 14.08
C ASP A 299 -21.64 20.88 14.12
N GLY A 300 -20.88 20.11 14.89
CA GLY A 300 -21.10 18.68 15.09
C GLY A 300 -19.94 17.98 15.78
N LYS A 301 -20.16 16.73 16.18
CA LYS A 301 -19.13 15.85 16.76
C LYS A 301 -18.38 15.12 15.65
N TRP A 302 -17.36 15.79 15.11
CA TRP A 302 -16.59 15.28 13.97
C TRP A 302 -15.30 14.56 14.35
N ALA A 303 -14.80 14.75 15.57
CA ALA A 303 -13.58 14.11 16.03
C ALA A 303 -13.74 12.57 16.06
N PRO A 304 -12.64 11.81 15.95
CA PRO A 304 -12.66 10.38 16.14
C PRO A 304 -13.20 10.00 17.52
N ASP A 305 -14.15 9.07 17.56
CA ASP A 305 -14.66 8.47 18.80
C ASP A 305 -14.00 7.11 19.02
N VAL A 306 -13.12 7.03 20.01
CA VAL A 306 -12.28 5.84 20.28
C VAL A 306 -13.10 4.58 20.58
N ASP A 307 -14.27 4.70 21.20
CA ASP A 307 -15.12 3.55 21.53
C ASP A 307 -15.79 3.01 20.27
N ILE A 308 -16.24 3.91 19.38
CA ILE A 308 -16.81 3.54 18.08
C ILE A 308 -15.73 2.95 17.18
N LEU A 309 -14.55 3.57 17.11
CA LEU A 309 -13.40 3.06 16.36
C LEU A 309 -13.01 1.66 16.80
N ALA A 310 -12.84 1.44 18.11
CA ALA A 310 -12.52 0.11 18.63
C ALA A 310 -13.60 -0.94 18.29
N SER A 311 -14.86 -0.54 18.15
CA SER A 311 -15.93 -1.44 17.69
C SER A 311 -15.89 -1.70 16.18
N LEU A 312 -15.46 -0.73 15.37
CA LEU A 312 -15.38 -0.85 13.91
C LEU A 312 -14.14 -1.64 13.50
N LEU A 313 -12.98 -1.37 14.12
CA LEU A 313 -11.71 -2.06 13.84
C LEU A 313 -11.78 -3.55 14.21
N ARG A 314 -12.37 -3.89 15.37
CA ARG A 314 -12.58 -5.31 15.75
C ARG A 314 -13.42 -6.10 14.75
N LYS A 315 -14.43 -5.47 14.13
CA LYS A 315 -15.22 -6.15 13.10
C LYS A 315 -14.40 -6.48 11.86
N THR A 316 -13.39 -5.65 11.55
CA THR A 316 -12.44 -5.89 10.47
C THR A 316 -11.48 -7.02 10.84
N GLU A 317 -10.93 -7.00 12.06
CA GLU A 317 -10.06 -8.09 12.56
C GLU A 317 -10.80 -9.43 12.68
N ASP A 318 -12.06 -9.43 13.11
CA ASP A 318 -12.88 -10.64 13.17
C ASP A 318 -13.20 -11.18 11.76
N SER A 319 -13.43 -10.29 10.77
CA SER A 319 -13.56 -10.72 9.36
C SER A 319 -12.24 -11.21 8.75
N GLU A 320 -11.10 -10.71 9.23
CA GLU A 320 -9.78 -11.17 8.82
C GLU A 320 -9.34 -12.46 9.54
N SER A 321 -9.75 -12.68 10.79
CA SER A 321 -9.34 -13.83 11.64
C SER A 321 -10.24 -15.06 11.54
N ASP A 322 -11.49 -14.94 11.04
CA ASP A 322 -12.31 -16.11 10.65
C ASP A 322 -11.69 -16.89 9.46
N THR A 323 -10.54 -16.42 8.92
CA THR A 323 -9.72 -17.13 7.94
C THR A 323 -8.60 -18.01 8.54
N SER A 324 -8.52 -18.13 9.87
CA SER A 324 -7.48 -18.92 10.57
C SER A 324 -7.98 -20.20 11.28
N GLU A 325 -9.28 -20.51 11.31
CA GLU A 325 -9.77 -21.74 11.96
C GLU A 325 -10.27 -22.78 10.96
N TYR A 326 -9.35 -23.63 10.49
CA TYR A 326 -9.73 -24.95 9.99
C TYR A 326 -10.22 -25.81 11.16
N PRO A 327 -11.46 -26.33 11.15
CA PRO A 327 -11.86 -27.35 12.10
C PRO A 327 -11.14 -28.65 11.73
N HIS A 328 -10.27 -29.12 12.62
CA HIS A 328 -9.78 -30.50 12.60
C HIS A 328 -10.97 -31.46 12.75
N GLU A 329 -11.47 -32.00 11.65
CA GLU A 329 -12.16 -33.27 11.67
C GLU A 329 -11.16 -34.38 11.34
N GLU A 330 -10.69 -35.04 12.41
CA GLU A 330 -9.98 -36.32 12.34
C GLU A 330 -10.96 -37.48 12.00
N PRO A 331 -10.44 -38.61 11.44
CA PRO A 331 -11.02 -39.35 10.31
C PRO A 331 -12.25 -40.24 10.56
#